data_AF-W2QQ88-F1
#
_entry.id   AF-W2QQ88-F1
#
_cell.length_a   1.000
_cell.length_b   1.000
_cell.length_c   1.000
_cell.angle_alpha   90.00
_cell.angle_beta   90.00
_cell.angle_gamma   90.00
#
_symmetry.space_group_name_H-M   'P 1'
#
loop_
_entity.id
_entity.type
_entity.pdbx_description
1 polymer ?
#
loop_
_entity_poly.entity_id
_entity_poly.type
_entity_poly.pdbx_seq_one_letter_code
_entity_poly.pdbx_strand_id
1 'polypeptide(L)'
;MEWITSCNLPFSWCEDPSVSKYTNLDRISTDTLLKYAGLVVRDLDIDIGLAIPSKFVIMFDGWTFQSEHFLAGFAVFEHDGQADKVVLAFAPLIDDEAPQPAMSSS
;
A
#
# COMPACT_ATOMS: atom_id res chain seq x y z
N MET A 1 8.05 -14.57 -4.48
CA MET A 1 7.47 -13.35 -3.91
C MET A 1 8.51 -12.30 -3.61
N GLU A 2 9.57 -12.63 -2.87
CA GLU A 2 10.62 -11.68 -2.51
C GLU A 2 11.16 -10.86 -3.69
N TRP A 3 11.41 -11.49 -4.85
CA TRP A 3 11.91 -10.78 -6.03
C TRP A 3 10.90 -9.81 -6.65
N ILE A 4 9.61 -10.15 -6.65
CA ILE A 4 8.56 -9.23 -7.11
C ILE A 4 8.57 -7.98 -6.22
N THR A 5 8.67 -8.19 -4.90
CA THR A 5 8.62 -7.11 -3.92
C THR A 5 9.92 -6.30 -3.82
N SER A 6 11.10 -6.93 -3.93
CA SER A 6 12.39 -6.26 -3.73
C SER A 6 12.93 -5.61 -5.01
N CYS A 7 12.57 -6.14 -6.17
CA CYS A 7 13.00 -5.62 -7.47
C CYS A 7 11.89 -4.85 -8.21
N ASN A 8 10.74 -4.63 -7.58
CA ASN A 8 9.58 -3.95 -8.16
C ASN A 8 9.19 -4.50 -9.54
N LEU A 9 9.13 -5.83 -9.65
CA LEU A 9 8.79 -6.52 -10.91
C LEU A 9 7.27 -6.61 -11.08
N PRO A 10 6.75 -6.66 -12.32
CA PRO A 10 5.33 -6.85 -12.55
C PRO A 10 4.88 -8.23 -12.06
N PHE A 11 3.63 -8.36 -11.57
CA PHE A 11 3.09 -9.64 -11.10
C PHE A 11 3.04 -10.73 -12.19
N SER A 12 2.99 -10.33 -13.47
CA SER A 12 3.10 -11.23 -14.63
C SER A 12 4.46 -11.89 -14.77
N TRP A 13 5.47 -11.43 -14.04
CA TRP A 13 6.81 -12.03 -14.03
C TRP A 13 6.78 -13.50 -13.57
N CYS A 14 5.88 -13.87 -12.66
CA CYS A 14 5.69 -15.28 -12.26
C CYS A 14 5.21 -16.19 -13.40
N GLU A 15 4.62 -15.63 -14.44
CA GLU A 15 4.07 -16.38 -15.58
C GLU A 15 5.05 -16.47 -16.76
N ASP A 16 6.16 -15.71 -16.70
CA ASP A 16 7.15 -15.65 -17.76
C ASP A 16 7.82 -17.04 -17.93
N PRO A 17 7.73 -17.64 -19.14
CA PRO A 17 8.31 -18.96 -19.41
C PRO A 17 9.84 -19.03 -19.23
N SER A 18 10.52 -17.89 -19.24
CA SER A 18 11.96 -17.80 -19.00
C SER A 18 12.26 -17.90 -17.51
N VAL A 19 11.39 -17.39 -16.64
CA VAL A 19 11.56 -17.40 -15.18
C VAL A 19 11.55 -18.83 -14.63
N SER A 20 10.71 -19.71 -15.17
CA SER A 20 10.70 -21.12 -14.76
C SER A 20 11.99 -21.87 -15.12
N LYS A 21 12.84 -21.33 -16.01
CA LYS A 21 14.12 -21.95 -16.39
C LYS A 21 15.25 -21.60 -15.42
N TYR A 22 15.11 -20.48 -14.71
CA TYR A 22 16.15 -19.93 -13.83
C TYR A 22 15.73 -19.91 -12.35
N THR A 23 14.56 -20.44 -12.01
CA THR A 23 14.02 -20.46 -10.65
C THR A 23 13.39 -21.81 -10.33
N ASN A 24 13.37 -22.17 -9.04
CA ASN A 24 12.60 -23.30 -8.52
C ASN A 24 11.19 -22.85 -8.08
N LEU A 25 10.70 -21.72 -8.58
CA LEU A 25 9.38 -21.22 -8.21
C LEU A 25 8.34 -22.05 -8.96
N ASP A 26 7.39 -22.64 -8.24
CA ASP A 26 6.23 -23.25 -8.88
C ASP A 26 5.48 -22.20 -9.71
N ARG A 27 5.02 -22.61 -10.89
CA ARG A 27 4.32 -21.71 -11.79
C ARG A 27 2.99 -21.31 -11.16
N ILE A 28 2.87 -20.04 -10.77
CA ILE A 28 1.65 -19.44 -10.25
C ILE A 28 1.14 -18.42 -11.27
N SER A 29 -0.16 -18.43 -11.55
CA SER A 29 -0.74 -17.40 -12.40
C SER A 29 -0.84 -16.07 -11.66
N THR A 30 -0.81 -14.96 -12.39
CA THR A 30 -1.05 -13.63 -11.82
C THR A 30 -2.41 -13.56 -11.15
N ASP A 31 -3.46 -14.16 -11.73
CA ASP A 31 -4.78 -14.26 -11.11
C ASP A 31 -4.75 -14.99 -9.76
N THR A 32 -4.03 -16.11 -9.70
CA THR A 32 -3.91 -16.90 -8.46
C THR A 32 -3.13 -16.11 -7.41
N LEU A 33 -2.06 -15.45 -7.83
CA LEU A 33 -1.25 -14.61 -6.96
C LEU A 33 -2.07 -13.44 -6.38
N LEU A 34 -2.80 -12.71 -7.23
CA LEU A 34 -3.67 -11.61 -6.82
C LEU A 34 -4.81 -12.09 -5.91
N LYS A 35 -5.37 -13.28 -6.18
CA LYS A 35 -6.34 -13.91 -5.29
C LYS A 35 -5.76 -14.13 -3.89
N TYR A 36 -4.56 -14.70 -3.77
CA TYR A 36 -3.92 -14.89 -2.46
C TYR A 36 -3.57 -13.57 -1.79
N ALA A 37 -3.09 -12.57 -2.54
CA ALA A 37 -2.86 -11.24 -2.00
C ALA A 37 -4.15 -10.64 -1.42
N GLY A 38 -5.27 -10.76 -2.13
CA GLY A 38 -6.58 -10.32 -1.63
C GLY A 38 -7.05 -11.09 -0.39
N LEU A 39 -6.78 -12.39 -0.29
CA LEU A 39 -7.06 -13.18 0.92
C LEU A 39 -6.24 -12.69 2.11
N VAL A 40 -4.95 -12.41 1.92
CA VAL A 40 -4.07 -11.86 2.96
C VAL A 40 -4.57 -10.49 3.41
N VAL A 41 -4.93 -9.59 2.47
CA VAL A 41 -5.47 -8.27 2.81
C VAL A 41 -6.74 -8.39 3.66
N ARG A 42 -7.66 -9.27 3.29
CA ARG A 42 -8.89 -9.47 4.05
C ARG A 42 -8.61 -9.98 5.48
N ASP A 43 -7.71 -10.94 5.62
CA ASP A 43 -7.38 -11.48 6.94
C ASP A 43 -6.66 -10.41 7.80
N LEU A 44 -5.79 -9.58 7.18
CA LEU A 44 -5.19 -8.42 7.83
C LEU A 44 -6.21 -7.37 8.26
N ASP A 45 -7.24 -7.07 7.45
CA ASP A 45 -8.29 -6.11 7.82
C ASP A 45 -9.06 -6.58 9.07
N ILE A 46 -9.30 -7.89 9.19
CA ILE A 46 -9.92 -8.48 10.38
C ILE A 46 -9.01 -8.31 11.59
N ASP A 47 -7.72 -8.65 11.46
CA ASP A 47 -6.76 -8.55 12.55
C ASP A 47 -6.58 -7.09 13.02
N ILE A 48 -6.49 -6.14 12.08
CA ILE A 48 -6.44 -4.71 12.36
C ILE A 48 -7.72 -4.25 13.07
N GLY A 49 -8.88 -4.69 12.58
CA GLY A 49 -10.18 -4.37 13.20
C GLY A 49 -10.34 -4.90 14.63
N LEU A 50 -9.67 -6.01 14.95
CA LEU A 50 -9.62 -6.57 16.31
C LEU A 50 -8.56 -5.90 17.19
N ALA A 51 -7.47 -5.42 16.60
CA ALA A 51 -6.36 -4.79 17.32
C ALA A 51 -6.64 -3.33 17.70
N ILE A 52 -7.36 -2.58 16.84
CA ILE A 52 -7.61 -1.15 17.08
C ILE A 52 -8.72 -0.98 18.14
N PRO A 53 -8.49 -0.19 19.21
CA PRO A 53 -9.49 0.08 20.22
C PRO A 53 -10.62 0.99 19.71
N SER A 54 -11.73 1.06 20.44
CA SER A 54 -12.87 1.93 20.08
C SER A 54 -12.57 3.43 20.08
N LYS A 55 -11.44 3.85 20.67
CA LYS A 55 -10.95 5.22 20.70
C LYS A 55 -9.52 5.26 20.17
N PHE A 56 -9.35 5.92 19.05
CA PHE A 56 -8.05 6.17 18.43
C PHE A 56 -8.08 7.54 17.75
N VAL A 57 -6.91 8.03 17.38
CA VAL A 57 -6.73 9.25 16.59
C VAL A 57 -6.30 8.88 15.19
N ILE A 58 -6.78 9.62 14.18
CA ILE A 58 -6.29 9.48 12.81
C ILE A 58 -5.10 10.42 12.62
N MET A 59 -3.97 9.87 12.20
CA MET A 59 -2.77 10.63 11.82
C MET A 59 -2.53 10.49 10.32
N PHE A 60 -2.12 11.57 9.67
CA PHE A 60 -1.69 11.56 8.29
C PHE A 60 -0.18 11.80 8.21
N ASP A 61 0.50 11.00 7.39
CA ASP A 61 1.92 11.19 7.05
C ASP A 61 2.08 11.21 5.54
N GLY A 62 2.76 12.23 5.04
CA GLY A 62 2.98 12.45 3.61
C GLY A 62 4.45 12.35 3.28
N TRP A 63 4.79 11.59 2.24
CA TRP A 63 6.15 11.54 1.72
C TRP A 63 6.15 11.69 0.20
N THR A 64 7.31 12.04 -0.34
CA THR A 64 7.53 12.06 -1.78
C THR A 64 8.57 11.02 -2.11
N PHE A 65 8.27 10.13 -3.06
CA PHE A 65 9.24 9.20 -3.59
C PHE A 65 9.38 9.46 -5.10
N GLN A 66 10.58 9.84 -5.51
CA GLN A 66 10.85 10.35 -6.86
C GLN A 66 9.97 11.58 -7.17
N SER A 67 9.01 11.45 -8.09
CA SER A 67 8.07 12.50 -8.51
C SER A 67 6.64 12.26 -8.02
N GLU A 68 6.41 11.17 -7.28
CA GLU A 68 5.07 10.83 -6.79
C GLU A 68 4.94 11.21 -5.31
N HIS A 69 3.91 12.00 -5.02
CA HIS A 69 3.52 12.35 -3.66
C HIS A 69 2.59 11.27 -3.11
N PHE A 70 2.84 10.83 -1.88
CA PHE A 70 2.06 9.80 -1.20
C PHE A 70 1.50 10.35 0.10
N LEU A 71 0.32 9.86 0.46
CA LEU A 71 -0.31 10.11 1.74
C LEU A 71 -0.71 8.77 2.37
N ALA A 72 -0.26 8.54 3.60
CA ALA A 72 -0.76 7.44 4.43
C ALA A 72 -1.61 7.98 5.58
N GLY A 73 -2.70 7.26 5.88
CA GLY A 73 -3.52 7.43 7.06
C GLY A 73 -3.25 6.31 8.06
N PHE A 74 -3.12 6.67 9.33
CA PHE A 74 -2.83 5.75 10.43
C PHE A 74 -3.88 5.89 11.53
N ALA A 75 -4.24 4.78 12.16
CA ALA A 75 -4.83 4.79 13.49
C ALA A 75 -3.72 4.82 14.53
N VAL A 76 -3.76 5.79 15.43
CA VAL A 76 -2.83 5.93 16.56
C VAL A 76 -3.60 5.81 17.85
N PHE A 77 -3.17 4.93 18.74
CA PHE A 77 -3.83 4.65 20.01
C PHE A 77 -2.81 4.27 21.07
N GLU A 78 -3.25 4.29 22.33
CA GLU A 78 -2.42 3.85 23.44
C GLU A 78 -2.55 2.33 23.61
N HIS A 79 -1.41 1.66 23.73
CA HIS A 79 -1.29 0.24 24.00
C HIS A 79 -0.09 0.03 24.93
N ASP A 80 -0.32 -0.62 26.08
CA ASP A 80 0.70 -0.93 27.09
C ASP A 80 1.59 0.27 27.53
N GLY A 81 0.97 1.44 27.67
CA GLY A 81 1.60 2.69 28.09
C GLY A 81 2.37 3.41 26.98
N GLN A 82 2.31 2.91 25.73
CA GLN A 82 2.98 3.47 24.58
C GLN A 82 2.00 3.79 23.45
N ALA A 83 2.40 4.72 22.57
CA ALA A 83 1.61 5.04 21.39
C ALA A 83 1.94 4.03 20.27
N ASP A 84 0.95 3.21 19.94
CA ASP A 84 1.00 2.30 18.80
C ASP A 84 0.34 2.94 17.57
N LYS A 85 0.79 2.51 16.39
CA LYS A 85 0.30 2.99 15.11
C LYS A 85 0.07 1.84 14.14
N VAL A 86 -1.06 1.89 13.44
CA VAL A 86 -1.43 0.93 12.38
C VAL A 86 -1.80 1.71 11.12
N VAL A 87 -1.24 1.31 9.97
CA VAL A 87 -1.59 1.90 8.66
C VAL A 87 -3.00 1.45 8.29
N LEU A 88 -3.89 2.40 8.01
CA LEU A 88 -5.26 2.13 7.54
C LEU A 88 -5.36 2.18 6.02
N ALA A 89 -4.64 3.13 5.40
CA ALA A 89 -4.63 3.33 3.97
C ALA A 89 -3.36 4.07 3.57
N PHE A 90 -2.91 3.84 2.34
CA PHE A 90 -1.91 4.67 1.68
C PHE A 90 -2.31 4.84 0.21
N ALA A 91 -2.10 6.03 -0.34
CA ALA A 91 -2.42 6.30 -1.74
C ALA A 91 -1.49 7.38 -2.31
N PRO A 92 -1.19 7.33 -3.62
CA PRO A 92 -0.59 8.46 -4.31
C PRO A 92 -1.58 9.63 -4.35
N LEU A 93 -1.07 10.84 -4.18
CA LEU A 93 -1.80 12.09 -4.37
C LEU A 93 -1.77 12.45 -5.86
N ILE A 94 -2.95 12.62 -6.44
CA ILE A 94 -3.08 13.10 -7.82
C ILE A 94 -3.00 14.62 -7.77
N ASP A 95 -2.05 15.21 -8.51
CA ASP A 95 -2.05 16.65 -8.77
C ASP A 95 -3.20 16.97 -9.74
N ASP A 96 -4.38 17.22 -9.19
CA ASP A 96 -5.41 17.94 -9.92
C ASP A 96 -4.98 19.42 -9.95
N GLU A 97 -4.38 19.85 -11.06
CA GLU A 97 -4.09 21.26 -11.30
C GLU A 97 -5.42 22.04 -11.34
N ALA A 98 -5.87 22.48 -10.18
CA ALA A 98 -7.04 23.34 -10.05
C ALA A 98 -6.74 24.63 -10.82
N PRO A 99 -7.60 25.07 -11.76
CA PRO A 99 -7.37 26.30 -12.50
C PRO A 99 -7.25 27.46 -11.52
N GLN A 100 -6.05 28.05 -11.44
CA GLN A 100 -5.83 29.28 -10.68
C GLN A 100 -6.76 30.35 -11.27
N PRO A 101 -7.70 30.94 -10.50
CA PRO A 101 -8.48 32.06 -11.02
C PRO A 101 -7.51 33.17 -11.39
N ALA A 102 -7.52 33.56 -12.68
CA ALA A 102 -6.70 34.64 -13.18
C ALA A 102 -6.91 35.89 -12.32
N MET A 103 -5.91 36.23 -11.50
CA MET A 103 -5.88 37.55 -10.88
C MET A 103 -5.69 38.56 -12.00
N SER A 104 -6.79 39.19 -12.42
CA SER A 104 -6.75 40.39 -13.24
C SER A 104 -6.15 41.51 -12.40
N SER A 105 -4.89 41.86 -12.66
CA SER A 105 -4.33 43.13 -12.23
C SER A 105 -5.12 44.27 -12.87
N SER A 106 -5.59 45.19 -12.03
CA SER A 106 -6.28 46.43 -12.40
C SER A 106 -5.37 47.41 -13.14
#